data_AF-A0AA41XM25-F1
#
_entry.id   AF-A0AA41XM25-F1
#
_cell.length_a   1.000
_cell.length_b   1.000
_cell.length_c   1.000
_cell.angle_alpha   90.00
_cell.angle_beta   90.00
_cell.angle_gamma   90.00
#
_symmetry.space_group_name_H-M   'P 1'
#
loop_
_entity.id
_entity.type
_entity.pdbx_description
1 polymer ?
#
loop_
_entity_poly.entity_id
_entity_poly.type
_entity_poly.pdbx_seq_one_letter_code
_entity_poly.pdbx_strand_id
1 'polypeptide(L)'
;MNLNLAPPAQATCVGEWDNIGGGLRAFDGPEWRIEHTTGHGRRADIVISVIGLQYADGHALREIIIDCPDTPIIRPADARRLAMALMAAADSAEA
;
A
#
# COMPACT_ATOMS: atom_id res chain seq x y z
N MET A 1 18.61 -16.19 14.42
CA MET A 1 17.51 -15.32 13.95
C MET A 1 17.60 -14.00 14.69
N ASN A 2 17.80 -12.88 13.99
CA ASN A 2 17.96 -11.59 14.66
C ASN A 2 16.59 -10.93 14.81
N LEU A 3 15.94 -11.18 15.95
CA LEU A 3 14.58 -10.70 16.24
C LEU A 3 14.49 -9.19 16.49
N ASN A 4 15.64 -8.49 16.59
CA ASN A 4 15.73 -7.05 16.85
C ASN A 4 15.77 -6.18 15.59
N LEU A 5 15.39 -6.73 14.44
CA LEU A 5 15.30 -5.94 13.22
C LEU A 5 14.15 -4.92 13.34
N ALA A 6 14.43 -3.65 13.06
CA ALA A 6 13.40 -2.62 13.01
C ALA A 6 12.45 -2.87 11.82
N PRO A 7 11.17 -2.47 11.91
CA PRO A 7 10.31 -2.44 10.73
C PRO A 7 10.91 -1.56 9.63
N PRO A 8 10.48 -1.75 8.37
CA PRO A 8 10.82 -0.81 7.31
C PRO A 8 10.45 0.63 7.68
N ALA A 9 11.15 1.60 7.09
CA ALA A 9 10.91 3.01 7.40
C ALA A 9 9.42 3.39 7.22
N GLN A 10 8.87 4.10 8.22
CA GLN A 10 7.47 4.51 8.28
C GLN A 10 6.45 3.35 8.29
N ALA A 11 6.88 2.16 8.71
CA ALA A 11 6.00 1.02 8.90
C ALA A 11 5.89 0.60 10.37
N THR A 12 4.76 0.00 10.70
CA THR A 12 4.47 -0.61 12.00
C THR A 12 4.28 -2.11 11.81
N CYS A 13 4.94 -2.92 12.65
CA CYS A 13 4.74 -4.37 12.60
C CYS A 13 3.33 -4.70 13.08
N VAL A 14 2.61 -5.52 12.32
CA VAL A 14 1.27 -5.98 12.68
C VAL A 14 1.20 -7.46 13.00
N GLY A 15 2.28 -8.19 12.72
CA GLY A 15 2.46 -9.58 13.12
C GLY A 15 3.76 -9.80 13.90
N GLU A 16 3.76 -10.83 14.72
CA GLU A 16 4.98 -11.41 15.25
C GLU A 16 5.77 -12.13 14.14
N TRP A 17 7.02 -12.48 14.43
CA TRP A 17 7.82 -13.30 13.53
C TRP A 17 7.25 -14.72 13.44
N ASP A 18 6.84 -15.12 12.25
CA ASP A 18 6.61 -16.51 11.90
C ASP A 18 7.95 -17.16 11.56
N ASN A 19 8.37 -18.12 12.38
CA ASN A 19 9.68 -18.78 12.26
C ASN A 19 9.70 -19.91 11.20
N ILE A 20 8.60 -20.15 10.49
CA ILE A 20 8.58 -21.13 9.39
C ILE A 20 9.42 -20.61 8.22
N GLY A 21 10.37 -21.42 7.74
CA GLY A 21 11.06 -21.15 6.47
C GLY A 21 11.98 -19.92 6.43
N GLY A 22 12.51 -19.47 7.57
CA GLY A 22 13.53 -18.41 7.61
C GLY A 22 13.08 -17.10 8.25
N GLY A 23 11.84 -17.01 8.74
CA GLY A 23 11.38 -15.86 9.51
C GLY A 23 10.75 -14.78 8.66
N LEU A 24 9.43 -14.60 8.77
CA LEU A 24 8.72 -13.48 8.14
C LEU A 24 7.72 -12.85 9.12
N ARG A 25 7.42 -11.56 8.96
CA ARG A 25 6.34 -10.87 9.66
C ARG A 25 5.65 -9.87 8.76
N ALA A 26 4.39 -9.58 9.04
CA ALA A 26 3.64 -8.54 8.35
C ALA A 26 3.88 -7.15 8.95
N PHE A 27 3.80 -6.12 8.11
CA PHE A 27 3.80 -4.73 8.53
C PHE A 27 2.77 -3.91 7.73
N ASP A 28 2.26 -2.88 8.38
CA ASP A 28 1.49 -1.81 7.75
C ASP A 28 2.40 -0.59 7.57
N GLY A 29 2.35 0.01 6.39
CA GLY A 29 3.05 1.25 6.05
C GLY A 29 2.12 2.47 6.11
N PRO A 30 2.51 3.58 5.48
CA PRO A 30 1.70 4.78 5.44
C PRO A 30 0.38 4.58 4.67
N GLU A 31 -0.60 5.39 5.04
CA GLU A 31 -1.93 5.46 4.43
C GLU A 31 -2.26 6.91 4.04
N TRP A 32 -2.95 7.07 2.91
CA TRP A 32 -3.48 8.34 2.42
C TRP A 32 -4.96 8.22 2.08
N ARG A 33 -5.74 9.24 2.42
CA ARG A 33 -7.18 9.30 2.16
C ARG A 33 -7.50 10.46 1.23
N ILE A 34 -8.17 10.15 0.12
CA ILE A 34 -8.66 11.14 -0.84
C ILE A 34 -10.17 11.17 -0.71
N GLU A 35 -10.69 12.31 -0.27
CA GLU A 35 -12.13 12.46 -0.06
C GLU A 35 -12.87 12.51 -1.40
N HIS A 36 -13.89 11.68 -1.56
CA HIS A 36 -14.68 11.66 -2.78
C HIS A 36 -16.18 11.50 -2.47
N THR A 37 -16.98 12.39 -3.07
CA THR A 37 -18.45 12.34 -3.04
C THR A 37 -18.95 11.73 -4.34
N THR A 38 -19.65 10.60 -4.25
CA THR A 38 -20.27 9.96 -5.41
C THR A 38 -21.54 10.71 -5.83
N GLY A 39 -22.01 10.51 -7.07
CA GLY A 39 -23.14 11.23 -7.68
C GLY A 39 -24.48 11.13 -6.94
N HIS A 40 -24.59 10.29 -5.90
CA HIS A 40 -25.77 10.18 -5.03
C HIS A 40 -25.58 10.82 -3.65
N GLY A 41 -24.53 11.64 -3.47
CA GLY A 41 -24.21 12.26 -2.17
C GLY A 41 -23.61 11.30 -1.14
N ARG A 42 -23.37 10.03 -1.54
CA ARG A 42 -22.68 9.05 -0.69
C ARG A 42 -21.17 9.32 -0.76
N ARG A 43 -20.56 9.56 0.40
CA ARG A 43 -19.11 9.66 0.52
C ARG A 43 -18.49 8.27 0.35
N ALA A 44 -17.57 8.15 -0.60
CA ALA A 44 -16.77 6.96 -0.82
C ALA A 44 -15.34 7.42 -1.03
N ASP A 45 -14.59 7.53 0.07
CA ASP A 45 -13.21 7.99 0.02
C ASP A 45 -12.34 6.92 -0.67
N ILE A 46 -11.37 7.38 -1.45
CA ILE A 46 -10.34 6.51 -2.02
C ILE A 46 -9.21 6.44 -0.99
N VAL A 47 -8.94 5.25 -0.46
CA VAL A 47 -7.84 5.04 0.50
C VAL A 47 -6.68 4.36 -0.22
N ILE A 48 -5.47 4.84 0.01
CA ILE A 48 -4.24 4.24 -0.54
C ILE A 48 -3.38 3.83 0.64
N SER A 49 -3.06 2.55 0.76
CA SER A 49 -2.26 2.02 1.89
C SER A 49 -1.11 1.17 1.38
N VAL A 50 0.03 1.23 2.08
CA VAL A 50 1.16 0.33 1.85
C VAL A 50 1.09 -0.79 2.86
N ILE A 51 1.15 -2.03 2.41
CA ILE A 51 1.31 -3.21 3.27
C ILE A 51 2.51 -4.02 2.84
N GLY A 52 2.97 -4.94 3.68
CA GLY A 52 4.01 -5.84 3.23
C GLY A 52 4.47 -6.91 4.21
N LEU A 53 5.44 -7.68 3.74
CA LEU A 53 6.12 -8.73 4.49
C LEU A 53 7.58 -8.34 4.67
N GLN A 54 8.07 -8.44 5.89
CA GLN A 54 9.47 -8.31 6.22
C GLN A 54 10.05 -9.67 6.58
N TYR A 55 11.25 -9.95 6.06
CA TYR A 55 11.97 -11.19 6.26
C TYR A 55 13.13 -10.98 7.23
N ALA A 56 13.52 -12.04 7.92
CA ALA A 56 14.50 -11.97 9.01
C ALA A 56 15.93 -11.62 8.55
N ASP A 57 16.22 -11.71 7.25
CA ASP A 57 17.48 -11.31 6.64
C ASP A 57 17.56 -9.80 6.31
N GLY A 58 16.47 -9.05 6.54
CA GLY A 58 16.41 -7.61 6.27
C GLY A 58 15.59 -7.21 5.05
N HIS A 59 15.26 -8.13 4.14
CA HIS A 59 14.48 -7.77 2.96
C HIS A 59 13.00 -7.57 3.29
N ALA A 60 12.32 -6.75 2.48
CA ALA A 60 10.89 -6.50 2.64
C ALA A 60 10.20 -6.39 1.29
N LEU A 61 9.11 -7.13 1.14
CA LEU A 61 8.16 -6.99 0.04
C LEU A 61 7.11 -5.96 0.41
N ARG A 62 6.64 -5.22 -0.59
CA ARG A 62 5.63 -4.16 -0.44
C ARG A 62 4.58 -4.27 -1.52
N GLU A 63 3.33 -4.07 -1.11
CA GLU A 63 2.17 -4.00 -1.99
C GLU A 63 1.41 -2.70 -1.70
N ILE A 64 0.63 -2.25 -2.69
CA ILE A 64 -0.21 -1.06 -2.58
C ILE A 64 -1.66 -1.51 -2.74
N ILE A 65 -2.48 -1.13 -1.76
CA ILE A 65 -3.92 -1.29 -1.78
C ILE A 65 -4.55 0.05 -2.15
N ILE A 66 -5.47 0.04 -3.11
CA ILE A 66 -6.33 1.18 -3.42
C ILE A 66 -7.74 0.78 -3.04
N ASP A 67 -8.26 1.24 -1.91
CA ASP A 67 -9.61 0.92 -1.46
C ASP A 67 -10.63 1.73 -2.25
N CYS A 68 -11.38 1.05 -3.10
CA CYS A 68 -12.49 1.54 -3.89
C CYS A 68 -13.52 0.39 -4.05
N PRO A 69 -14.71 0.59 -4.66
CA PRO A 69 -15.73 -0.46 -4.76
C PRO A 69 -15.27 -1.81 -5.36
N ASP A 70 -14.07 -1.88 -5.96
CA ASP A 70 -13.40 -3.09 -6.44
C ASP A 70 -11.89 -3.06 -6.10
N THR A 71 -11.54 -2.91 -4.82
CA THR A 71 -10.19 -2.71 -4.26
C THR A 71 -9.07 -3.49 -4.96
N PRO A 72 -8.27 -2.90 -5.87
CA PRO A 72 -7.16 -3.60 -6.47
C PRO A 72 -5.93 -3.60 -5.53
N ILE A 73 -5.26 -4.75 -5.45
CA ILE A 73 -3.90 -4.87 -4.90
C ILE A 73 -2.94 -4.84 -6.08
N ILE A 74 -2.06 -3.83 -6.11
CA ILE A 74 -1.12 -3.62 -7.21
C ILE A 74 0.32 -3.54 -6.74
N ARG A 75 1.25 -3.89 -7.63
CA ARG A 75 2.68 -3.75 -7.37
C ARG A 75 3.10 -2.27 -7.40
N PRO A 76 4.15 -1.88 -6.68
CA PRO A 76 4.65 -0.51 -6.69
C PRO A 76 5.00 0.06 -8.08
N ALA A 77 5.45 -0.79 -9.02
CA ALA A 77 5.71 -0.36 -10.39
C ALA A 77 4.42 -0.02 -11.15
N ASP A 78 3.38 -0.84 -10.99
CA ASP A 78 2.08 -0.63 -11.64
C ASP A 78 1.35 0.57 -11.04
N ALA A 79 1.49 0.82 -9.73
CA ALA A 79 0.97 2.03 -9.10
C ALA A 79 1.57 3.33 -9.69
N ARG A 80 2.88 3.35 -9.98
CA ARG A 80 3.51 4.49 -10.66
C ARG A 80 2.96 4.68 -12.07
N ARG A 81 2.73 3.59 -12.81
CA ARG A 81 2.14 3.64 -14.15
C ARG A 81 0.71 4.16 -14.12
N LEU A 82 -0.09 3.70 -13.15
CA LEU A 82 -1.44 4.19 -12.92
C LEU A 82 -1.43 5.69 -12.59
N ALA A 83 -0.56 6.14 -11.68
CA ALA A 83 -0.44 7.55 -11.35
C ALA A 83 -0.09 8.42 -12.56
N MET A 84 0.85 7.98 -13.40
CA MET A 84 1.18 8.69 -14.65
C MET A 84 -0.01 8.76 -15.62
N ALA A 85 -0.75 7.66 -15.78
CA ALA A 85 -1.93 7.64 -16.62
C ALA A 85 -3.05 8.56 -16.09
N LEU A 86 -3.25 8.59 -14.77
CA LEU A 86 -4.23 9.47 -14.12
C LEU A 86 -3.87 10.95 -14.30
N MET A 87 -2.60 11.33 -14.12
CA MET A 87 -2.15 12.70 -14.35
C MET A 87 -2.39 13.12 -15.81
N ALA A 88 -1.99 12.28 -16.77
CA ALA A 88 -2.20 12.58 -18.19
C ALA A 88 -3.68 12.72 -18.56
N ALA A 89 -4.56 11.90 -17.97
CA ALA A 89 -6.00 12.00 -18.18
C ALA A 89 -6.58 13.29 -17.59
N ALA A 90 -6.13 13.72 -16.42
CA ALA A 90 -6.54 14.98 -15.80
C ALA A 90 -6.12 16.18 -16.65
N ASP A 91 -4.84 16.23 -17.06
CA ASP A 91 -4.31 17.29 -17.93
C ASP A 91 -5.12 17.37 -19.25
N SER A 92 -5.52 16.23 -19.81
CA SER A 92 -6.33 16.19 -21.03
C SER A 92 -7.78 16.64 -20.83
N ALA A 93 -8.35 16.51 -19.63
CA ALA A 93 -9.73 16.89 -19.35
C ALA A 93 -9.89 18.41 -19.08
N GLU A 94 -8.80 19.07 -18.70
CA GLU A 94 -8.73 20.51 -18.43
C GLU A 94 -8.32 21.36 -19.65
N ALA A 95 -7.94 20.71 -20.76
CA ALA A 95 -7.54 21.34 -22.03
C ALA A 95 -8.72 21.71 -22.92
#